data_AF-A0A954X458-F1
#
_entry.id   AF-A0A954X458-F1
#
_cell.length_a   1.000
_cell.length_b   1.000
_cell.length_c   1.000
_cell.angle_alpha   90.00
_cell.angle_beta   90.00
_cell.angle_gamma   90.00
#
_symmetry.space_group_name_H-M   'P 1'
#
loop_
_entity.id
_entity.type
_entity.pdbx_description
1 polymer ?
#
loop_
_entity_poly.entity_id
_entity_poly.type
_entity_poly.pdbx_seq_one_letter_code
_entity_poly.pdbx_strand_id
1 'polypeptide(L)'
;KAATKKAAPKKKTTPKAKAASGNGEAKDKKLSAIDAAAKVLTDTKQAMNAKELIEAMAAKKLWTSPGGKTPHATLYSAILREINTKGNDARFKKTERGKFAANG
;
A
#
# COMPACT_ATOMS: atom_id res chain seq x y z
N LYS A 1 -31.85 23.10 -41.36
CA LYS A 1 -30.38 23.30 -41.29
C LYS A 1 -29.89 22.84 -39.91
N ALA A 2 -28.69 22.28 -39.87
CA ALA A 2 -28.19 21.33 -38.88
C ALA A 2 -28.06 21.81 -37.43
N ALA A 3 -28.26 20.87 -36.51
CA ALA A 3 -27.90 20.92 -35.11
C ALA A 3 -26.40 20.64 -34.91
N THR A 4 -25.76 21.36 -33.98
CA THR A 4 -24.47 20.91 -33.39
C THR A 4 -24.39 21.32 -31.91
N LYS A 5 -24.69 20.36 -31.02
CA LYS A 5 -24.27 20.34 -29.62
C LYS A 5 -22.75 20.14 -29.57
N LYS A 6 -22.03 21.06 -28.94
CA LYS A 6 -20.57 21.02 -28.75
C LYS A 6 -20.24 20.09 -27.57
N ALA A 7 -19.85 18.87 -27.88
CA ALA A 7 -19.43 17.85 -26.91
C ALA A 7 -18.00 18.12 -26.42
N ALA A 8 -17.81 18.02 -25.11
CA ALA A 8 -16.52 18.10 -24.43
C ALA A 8 -15.60 16.91 -24.81
N PRO A 9 -14.29 17.13 -25.01
CA PRO A 9 -13.37 16.02 -25.22
C PRO A 9 -13.08 15.34 -23.87
N LYS A 10 -13.68 14.15 -23.69
CA LYS A 10 -13.28 13.17 -22.67
C LYS A 10 -11.80 12.84 -22.85
N LYS A 11 -10.97 13.25 -21.89
CA LYS A 11 -9.55 12.90 -21.83
C LYS A 11 -9.44 11.40 -21.61
N LYS A 12 -9.02 10.71 -22.66
CA LYS A 12 -8.84 9.26 -22.74
C LYS A 12 -7.91 8.79 -21.62
N THR A 13 -8.40 7.81 -20.88
CA THR A 13 -7.67 6.90 -20.03
C THR A 13 -6.49 6.28 -20.79
N THR A 14 -5.27 6.65 -20.42
CA THR A 14 -4.09 5.84 -20.67
C THR A 14 -3.94 4.84 -19.51
N PRO A 15 -4.12 3.53 -19.71
CA PRO A 15 -3.65 2.53 -18.76
C PRO A 15 -2.14 2.42 -18.96
N LYS A 16 -1.39 3.28 -18.25
CA LYS A 16 0.08 3.26 -18.26
C LYS A 16 0.56 2.06 -17.44
N ALA A 17 1.13 1.11 -18.16
CA ALA A 17 2.12 0.12 -17.71
C ALA A 17 1.71 -0.82 -16.57
N LYS A 18 1.30 -2.02 -17.00
CA LYS A 18 1.55 -3.29 -16.31
C LYS A 18 3.06 -3.48 -16.15
N ALA A 19 3.65 -2.90 -15.10
CA ALA A 19 4.93 -3.38 -14.56
C ALA A 19 4.60 -4.53 -13.61
N ALA A 20 4.49 -5.72 -14.19
CA ALA A 20 4.68 -6.94 -13.44
C ALA A 20 6.13 -6.94 -12.96
N SER A 21 6.36 -6.62 -11.68
CA SER A 21 7.46 -7.26 -10.95
C SER A 21 6.80 -8.24 -10.00
N GLY A 22 6.71 -9.47 -10.51
CA GLY A 22 6.32 -10.62 -9.74
C GLY A 22 7.41 -11.00 -8.75
N ASN A 23 6.93 -11.47 -7.62
CA ASN A 23 7.55 -12.38 -6.68
C ASN A 23 8.84 -11.97 -5.96
N GLY A 24 8.73 -12.02 -4.63
CA GLY A 24 9.81 -11.86 -3.69
C GLY A 24 9.36 -12.31 -2.31
N GLU A 25 8.69 -13.46 -2.23
CA GLU A 25 8.76 -14.29 -1.04
C GLU A 25 10.22 -14.74 -0.89
N ALA A 26 11.06 -13.90 -0.29
CA ALA A 26 12.41 -14.27 0.12
C ALA A 26 12.49 -14.13 1.64
N LYS A 27 12.30 -15.28 2.29
CA LYS A 27 12.58 -15.53 3.70
C LYS A 27 14.06 -15.22 3.98
N ASP A 28 14.39 -14.05 4.53
CA ASP A 28 15.73 -13.86 5.09
C ASP A 28 15.73 -12.89 6.29
N LYS A 29 15.41 -13.46 7.47
CA LYS A 29 15.79 -13.08 8.86
C LYS A 29 15.71 -11.61 9.34
N LYS A 30 15.34 -10.65 8.50
CA LYS A 30 14.93 -9.29 8.85
C LYS A 30 13.47 -9.14 8.47
N LEU A 31 12.66 -8.60 9.39
CA LEU A 31 11.25 -8.33 9.14
C LEU A 31 11.11 -7.55 7.82
N SER A 32 10.32 -8.08 6.88
CA SER A 32 9.97 -7.35 5.66
C SER A 32 9.18 -6.09 6.03
N ALA A 33 9.20 -5.07 5.17
CA ALA A 33 8.43 -3.84 5.40
C ALA A 33 6.94 -4.12 5.65
N ILE A 34 6.39 -5.16 4.99
CA ILE A 34 5.00 -5.60 5.17
C ILE A 34 4.84 -6.26 6.55
N ASP A 35 5.70 -7.19 6.93
CA ASP A 35 5.59 -7.88 8.23
C ASP A 35 5.81 -6.92 9.41
N ALA A 36 6.74 -5.99 9.28
CA ALA A 36 6.95 -4.92 10.26
C ALA A 36 5.72 -4.01 10.38
N ALA A 37 5.06 -3.69 9.26
CA ALA A 37 3.85 -2.87 9.28
C ALA A 37 2.68 -3.62 9.92
N ALA A 38 2.52 -4.91 9.64
CA ALA A 38 1.55 -5.75 10.31
C ALA A 38 1.78 -5.75 11.82
N LYS A 39 3.04 -5.94 12.26
CA LYS A 39 3.40 -5.92 13.68
C LYS A 39 3.09 -4.59 14.36
N VAL A 40 3.34 -3.46 13.69
CA VAL A 40 2.97 -2.13 14.21
C VAL A 40 1.45 -2.02 14.39
N LEU A 41 0.67 -2.40 13.38
CA LEU A 41 -0.79 -2.31 13.45
C LEU A 41 -1.40 -3.25 14.48
N THR A 42 -0.84 -4.44 14.68
CA THR A 42 -1.30 -5.37 15.71
C THR A 42 -0.98 -4.88 17.12
N ASP A 43 0.13 -4.15 17.27
CA ASP A 43 0.58 -3.60 18.55
C ASP A 43 -0.21 -2.33 18.93
N THR A 44 -0.41 -1.42 17.97
CA THR A 44 -1.18 -0.19 18.21
C THR A 44 -2.68 -0.42 18.19
N LYS A 45 -3.15 -1.48 17.50
CA LYS A 45 -4.58 -1.76 17.23
C LYS A 45 -5.33 -0.56 16.64
N GLN A 46 -4.61 0.35 16.00
CA GLN A 46 -5.14 1.58 15.44
C GLN A 46 -5.00 1.57 13.92
N ALA A 47 -5.97 2.18 13.25
CA ALA A 47 -5.90 2.40 11.82
C ALA A 47 -4.88 3.50 11.52
N MET A 48 -3.82 3.16 10.79
CA MET A 48 -2.73 4.08 10.45
C MET A 48 -2.54 4.17 8.94
N ASN A 49 -2.08 5.31 8.48
CA ASN A 49 -1.67 5.51 7.11
C ASN A 49 -0.26 4.95 6.85
N ALA A 50 0.12 4.82 5.58
CA ALA A 50 1.42 4.27 5.22
C ALA A 50 2.62 5.11 5.73
N LYS A 51 2.49 6.43 5.87
CA LYS A 51 3.55 7.29 6.43
C LYS A 51 3.73 7.03 7.92
N GLU A 52 2.63 7.03 8.68
CA GLU A 52 2.61 6.71 10.10
C GLU A 52 3.20 5.33 10.36
N LEU A 53 2.91 4.35 9.49
CA LEU A 53 3.51 3.02 9.58
C LEU A 53 5.02 3.03 9.37
N ILE A 54 5.53 3.78 8.39
CA ILE A 54 6.98 3.94 8.20
C ILE A 54 7.61 4.56 9.44
N GLU A 55 7.03 5.64 9.96
CA GLU A 55 7.55 6.34 11.14
C GLU A 55 7.54 5.44 12.38
N ALA A 56 6.44 4.73 12.63
CA ALA A 56 6.33 3.79 13.73
C ALA A 56 7.28 2.59 13.59
N MET A 57 7.46 2.05 12.38
CA MET A 57 8.42 0.98 12.11
C MET A 57 9.87 1.45 12.31
N ALA A 58 10.19 2.66 11.87
CA ALA A 58 11.50 3.27 12.03
C ALA A 58 11.79 3.56 13.51
N ALA A 59 10.81 4.11 14.24
CA ALA A 59 10.90 4.38 15.68
C ALA A 59 11.13 3.09 16.49
N LYS A 60 10.45 2.00 16.11
CA LYS A 60 10.64 0.68 16.74
C LYS A 60 11.87 -0.08 16.24
N LYS A 61 12.66 0.50 15.33
CA LYS A 61 13.80 -0.15 14.63
C LYS A 61 13.45 -1.52 14.03
N LEU A 62 12.17 -1.75 13.72
CA LEU A 62 11.70 -3.01 13.12
C LEU A 62 12.11 -3.10 11.65
N TRP A 63 12.04 -1.96 10.97
CA TRP A 63 12.42 -1.82 9.58
C TRP A 63 12.80 -0.38 9.29
N THR A 64 13.75 -0.17 8.38
CA THR A 64 14.18 1.16 7.95
C THR A 64 14.30 1.17 6.43
N SER A 65 13.92 2.29 5.81
CA SER A 65 13.99 2.45 4.36
C SER A 65 15.43 2.27 3.86
N PRO A 66 15.69 1.40 2.86
CA PRO A 66 17.02 1.21 2.27
C PRO A 66 17.38 2.36 1.31
N GLY A 67 17.47 3.59 1.81
CA GLY A 67 17.89 4.77 1.04
C GLY A 67 16.84 5.34 0.08
N GLY A 68 15.59 4.86 0.13
CA GLY A 68 14.49 5.38 -0.69
C GLY A 68 13.87 6.65 -0.10
N LYS A 69 13.55 7.63 -0.97
CA LYS A 69 12.89 8.89 -0.60
C LYS A 69 11.41 8.71 -0.20
N THR A 70 10.75 7.66 -0.67
CA THR A 70 9.29 7.46 -0.51
C THR A 70 8.91 6.03 -0.07
N PRO A 71 9.43 5.52 1.07
CA PRO A 71 9.11 4.17 1.56
C PRO A 71 7.62 3.97 1.84
N HIS A 72 6.89 5.04 2.19
CA HIS A 72 5.45 5.00 2.41
C HIS A 72 4.66 4.64 1.14
N ALA A 73 5.13 5.06 -0.04
CA ALA A 73 4.47 4.73 -1.31
C ALA A 73 4.65 3.25 -1.65
N THR A 74 5.86 2.72 -1.46
CA THR A 74 6.15 1.30 -1.63
C THR A 74 5.32 0.45 -0.68
N LEU A 75 5.25 0.83 0.61
CA LEU A 75 4.43 0.13 1.60
C LEU A 75 2.95 0.19 1.22
N TYR A 76 2.45 1.36 0.79
CA TYR A 76 1.06 1.52 0.38
C TYR A 76 0.67 0.57 -0.75
N SER A 77 1.48 0.51 -1.82
CA SER A 77 1.26 -0.40 -2.94
C SER A 77 1.34 -1.87 -2.53
N ALA A 78 2.28 -2.20 -1.64
CA ALA A 78 2.43 -3.54 -1.09
C ALA A 78 1.21 -4.00 -0.28
N ILE A 79 0.70 -3.15 0.61
CA ILE A 79 -0.52 -3.41 1.39
C ILE A 79 -1.73 -3.60 0.47
N LEU A 80 -1.90 -2.72 -0.53
CA LEU A 80 -3.00 -2.86 -1.49
C LEU A 80 -2.91 -4.17 -2.27
N ARG A 81 -1.71 -4.57 -2.69
CA ARG A 81 -1.53 -5.85 -3.38
C ARG A 81 -1.90 -7.02 -2.47
N GLU A 82 -1.42 -7.02 -1.22
CA GLU A 82 -1.74 -8.05 -0.21
C GLU A 82 -3.26 -8.18 0.02
N ILE A 83 -3.95 -7.04 0.22
CA ILE A 83 -5.41 -7.01 0.39
C ILE A 83 -6.11 -7.59 -0.85
N ASN A 84 -5.68 -7.21 -2.06
CA ASN A 84 -6.29 -7.69 -3.29
C ASN A 84 -5.98 -9.16 -3.58
N THR A 85 -4.81 -9.66 -3.17
CA THR A 85 -4.41 -11.05 -3.42
C THR A 85 -4.95 -12.03 -2.39
N LYS A 86 -5.01 -11.61 -1.11
CA LYS A 86 -5.42 -12.49 0.01
C LYS A 86 -6.85 -12.25 0.46
N GLY A 87 -7.44 -11.08 0.17
CA GLY A 87 -8.81 -10.77 0.55
C GLY A 87 -9.03 -10.90 2.06
N ASN A 88 -9.84 -11.87 2.46
CA ASN A 88 -10.16 -12.13 3.87
C ASN A 88 -8.97 -12.66 4.69
N ASP A 89 -8.02 -13.34 4.03
CA ASP A 89 -6.78 -13.82 4.64
C ASP A 89 -5.68 -12.74 4.68
N ALA A 90 -5.96 -11.53 4.19
CA ALA A 90 -5.00 -10.45 4.25
C ALA A 90 -4.74 -10.06 5.71
N ARG A 91 -3.50 -9.70 6.03
CA ARG A 91 -3.11 -9.20 7.36
C ARG A 91 -3.55 -7.75 7.61
N PHE A 92 -4.00 -7.08 6.56
CA PHE A 92 -4.41 -5.68 6.58
C PHE A 92 -5.86 -5.59 6.16
N LYS A 93 -6.61 -4.68 6.78
CA LYS A 93 -7.93 -4.26 6.34
C LYS A 93 -7.93 -2.77 6.07
N LYS A 94 -8.60 -2.37 4.99
CA LYS A 94 -8.82 -0.95 4.70
C LYS A 94 -9.95 -0.45 5.59
N THR A 95 -9.67 0.54 6.42
CA THR A 95 -10.67 1.13 7.34
C THR A 95 -11.24 2.41 6.76
N GLU A 96 -10.37 3.31 6.32
CA GLU A 96 -10.73 4.62 5.76
C GLU A 96 -9.90 4.90 4.51
N ARG A 97 -10.14 6.04 3.85
CA ARG A 97 -9.37 6.45 2.68
C ARG A 97 -7.92 6.73 3.09
N GLY A 98 -7.03 5.79 2.77
CA GLY A 98 -5.60 5.90 3.02
C GLY A 98 -5.14 5.38 4.39
N LYS A 99 -6.05 4.81 5.18
CA LYS A 99 -5.73 4.17 6.47
C LYS A 99 -5.95 2.66 6.40
N PHE A 100 -5.05 1.93 7.04
CA PHE A 100 -5.09 0.48 7.14
C PHE A 100 -5.01 0.08 8.61
N ALA A 101 -5.75 -0.95 8.98
CA ALA A 101 -5.66 -1.58 10.29
C ALA A 101 -5.20 -3.03 10.13
N ALA A 102 -4.74 -3.64 11.22
CA ALA A 102 -4.52 -5.07 11.25
C ALA A 102 -5.86 -5.80 11.06
N ASN A 103 -5.84 -6.85 10.26
CA ASN A 103 -6.90 -7.83 10.14
C ASN A 103 -6.48 -9.04 10.98
N GLY A 104 -6.90 -9.02 12.24
CA GLY A 104 -6.58 -9.98 13.28
C GLY A 104 -7.55 -9.81 14.43
#